data_AF-Q9EYZ6-F1
#
_entry.id   AF-Q9EYZ6-F1
#
_cell.length_a   1.000
_cell.length_b   1.000
_cell.length_c   1.000
_cell.angle_alpha   90.00
_cell.angle_beta   90.00
_cell.angle_gamma   90.00
#
_symmetry.space_group_name_H-M   'P 1'
#
loop_
_entity.id
_entity.type
_entity.pdbx_description
1 polymer ?
#
loop_
_entity_poly.entity_id
_entity_poly.type
_entity_poly.pdbx_seq_one_letter_code
_entity_poly.pdbx_strand_id
1 'polypeptide(L)' 'MRLFRETYKNIYGNTPNIMVIHAGLECGLFKEPYPTMDMISFGPTIKFPHSPDEKIQIATVDLFWEQMVAILKNIPVIR' A
#
# COMPACT_ATOMS: atom_id res chain seq x y z
N MET A 1 -3.65 0.30 -9.88
CA MET A 1 -4.56 0.72 -8.78
C MET A 1 -5.87 -0.06 -8.66
N ARG A 2 -6.53 -0.46 -9.77
CA ARG A 2 -7.85 -1.15 -9.72
C ARG A 2 -7.87 -2.38 -8.82
N LEU A 3 -6.93 -3.31 -9.00
CA LEU A 3 -6.84 -4.54 -8.21
C LEU A 3 -6.81 -4.24 -6.71
N PHE A 4 -5.91 -3.36 -6.27
CA PHE A 4 -5.78 -2.95 -4.87
C PHE A 4 -7.10 -2.47 -4.28
N ARG A 5 -7.79 -1.57 -4.99
CA ARG A 5 -9.06 -0.97 -4.54
C ARG A 5 -10.15 -2.01 -4.36
N GLU A 6 -10.32 -2.90 -5.32
CA GLU A 6 -11.36 -3.93 -5.27
C GLU A 6 -11.05 -4.98 -4.20
N THR A 7 -9.79 -5.42 -4.09
CA THR A 7 -9.36 -6.32 -3.01
C THR A 7 -9.63 -5.71 -1.63
N TYR A 8 -9.27 -4.44 -1.44
CA TYR A 8 -9.51 -3.74 -0.17
C TYR A 8 -11.01 -3.67 0.15
N LYS A 9 -11.83 -3.30 -0.84
CA LYS A 9 -13.29 -3.21 -0.67
C LYS A 9 -13.93 -4.56 -0.32
N ASN A 10 -13.44 -5.63 -0.92
CA ASN A 10 -13.95 -6.98 -0.66
C ASN A 10 -13.62 -7.48 0.75
N ILE A 11 -12.46 -7.08 1.30
CA ILE A 11 -12.03 -7.50 2.64
C ILE A 11 -12.69 -6.63 3.72
N TYR A 12 -12.67 -5.30 3.54
CA TYR A 12 -13.04 -4.36 4.62
C TYR A 12 -14.43 -3.73 4.46
N GLY A 13 -15.12 -4.00 3.35
CA GLY A 13 -16.47 -3.47 3.07
C GLY A 13 -16.52 -1.98 2.71
N ASN A 14 -15.37 -1.29 2.68
CA ASN A 14 -15.26 0.13 2.35
C ASN A 14 -14.14 0.38 1.33
N THR A 15 -14.13 1.55 0.70
CA THR A 15 -13.08 1.90 -0.27
C THR A 15 -11.86 2.50 0.44
N PRO A 16 -10.63 2.14 0.05
CA PRO A 16 -9.43 2.75 0.60
C PRO A 16 -9.35 4.22 0.16
N ASN A 17 -8.71 5.03 0.98
CA ASN A 17 -8.45 6.42 0.64
C ASN A 17 -7.21 6.50 -0.25
N ILE A 18 -7.41 6.84 -1.54
CA ILE A 18 -6.32 6.91 -2.53
C ILE A 18 -5.79 8.34 -2.56
N MET A 19 -4.49 8.50 -2.36
CA MET A 19 -3.87 9.81 -2.17
C MET A 19 -2.52 9.91 -2.89
N VAL A 20 -2.08 11.16 -3.08
CA VAL A 20 -0.68 11.54 -3.31
C VAL A 20 -0.24 12.32 -2.08
N ILE A 21 0.99 12.09 -1.62
CA ILE A 21 1.53 12.76 -0.44
C ILE A 21 2.59 13.79 -0.84
N HIS A 22 2.67 14.89 -0.08
CA HIS A 22 3.76 15.85 -0.18
C HIS A 22 4.95 15.40 0.70
N ALA A 23 5.53 14.26 0.33
CA ALA A 23 6.71 13.67 0.98
C ALA A 23 7.54 12.90 -0.05
N GLY A 24 8.81 12.67 0.26
CA GLY A 24 9.67 11.82 -0.57
C GLY A 24 9.29 10.35 -0.41
N LEU A 25 9.02 9.67 -1.53
CA LEU A 25 8.86 8.22 -1.60
C LEU A 25 9.78 7.67 -2.68
N GLU A 26 10.37 6.52 -2.43
CA GLU A 26 11.29 5.86 -3.35
C GLU A 26 10.61 5.46 -4.66
N CYS A 27 9.28 5.25 -4.66
CA CYS A 27 8.49 5.04 -5.88
C CYS A 27 8.67 6.16 -6.92
N GLY A 28 8.94 7.40 -6.47
CA GLY A 28 9.26 8.50 -7.37
C GLY A 28 10.59 8.28 -8.10
N LEU A 29 11.62 7.83 -7.38
CA LEU A 29 12.94 7.50 -7.94
C LEU A 29 12.86 6.26 -8.85
N PHE A 30 12.09 5.23 -8.46
CA PHE A 30 11.96 4.01 -9.26
C PHE A 30 11.30 4.25 -10.62
N LYS A 31 10.53 5.33 -10.78
CA LYS A 31 9.86 5.64 -12.04
C LYS A 31 10.82 6.06 -13.14
N GLU A 32 12.01 6.59 -12.80
CA GLU A 32 13.03 7.00 -13.77
C GLU A 32 13.60 5.80 -14.56
N PRO A 33 14.16 4.75 -13.93
CA PRO A 33 14.62 3.56 -14.65
C PRO A 33 13.47 2.65 -15.12
N TYR A 34 12.28 2.71 -14.50
CA TYR A 34 11.13 1.85 -14.82
C TYR A 34 9.87 2.65 -15.18
N PRO A 35 9.86 3.39 -16.30
CA PRO A 35 8.79 4.33 -16.64
C PRO A 35 7.44 3.64 -16.90
N THR A 36 7.43 2.39 -17.34
CA THR A 36 6.21 1.62 -17.62
C THR A 36 5.71 0.81 -16.43
N MET A 37 6.49 0.72 -15.34
CA MET A 37 6.11 -0.08 -14.18
C MET A 37 4.99 0.61 -13.40
N ASP A 38 3.88 -0.10 -13.22
CA ASP A 38 2.81 0.30 -12.31
C ASP A 38 3.22 0.04 -10.87
N MET A 39 3.03 1.04 -10.01
CA MET A 39 3.44 0.99 -8.61
C MET A 39 2.33 1.49 -7.70
N ILE A 40 2.31 0.97 -6.47
CA ILE A 40 1.48 1.45 -5.37
C ILE A 40 2.33 1.44 -4.10
N SER A 41 2.01 2.31 -3.15
CA SER A 41 2.56 2.27 -1.79
C SER A 41 1.40 2.19 -0.80
N PHE A 42 1.51 1.28 0.17
CA PHE A 42 0.55 1.07 1.25
C PHE A 42 1.26 0.41 2.42
N GLY A 43 0.73 0.57 3.64
CA GLY A 43 1.36 0.04 4.85
C GLY A 43 0.46 0.15 6.08
N PRO A 44 0.91 -0.37 7.23
CA PRO A 44 0.21 -0.22 8.50
C PRO A 44 0.23 1.23 8.98
N THR A 45 -0.57 1.54 9.99
CA THR A 45 -0.56 2.86 10.62
C THR A 45 0.62 2.98 11.57
N ILE A 46 1.58 3.83 11.19
CA ILE A 46 2.72 4.24 12.00
C ILE A 46 2.52 5.70 12.42
N LYS A 47 2.78 6.03 13.67
CA LYS A 47 2.71 7.39 14.21
C LYS A 47 4.09 7.84 14.68
N PHE A 48 4.39 9.12 14.41
CA PHE A 48 5.63 9.79 14.76
C PHE A 48 6.90 9.10 14.24
N PRO A 49 6.94 8.68 12.95
CA PRO A 49 8.14 8.08 12.39
C PRO A 49 9.32 9.05 12.50
N HIS A 50 10.54 8.51 12.65
CA HIS A 50 11.78 9.27 12.81
C HIS A 50 11.92 10.05 14.12
N SER A 51 11.16 9.66 15.15
CA SER A 51 11.28 10.23 16.50
C SER A 51 11.41 9.12 17.54
N PRO A 52 11.92 9.42 18.76
CA PRO A 52 11.88 8.47 19.87
C PRO A 52 10.46 8.01 20.25
N ASP A 53 9.42 8.74 19.82
CA ASP A 53 8.01 8.42 20.05
C ASP A 53 7.39 7.54 18.95
N GLU A 54 8.21 7.09 17.99
CA GLU A 54 7.77 6.24 16.89
C GLU A 54 7.08 4.98 17.41
N LYS A 55 5.86 4.76 16.92
CA LYS A 55 5.05 3.61 17.32
C LYS A 55 4.12 3.16 16.21
N ILE A 56 3.86 1.86 16.22
CA ILE A 56 2.98 1.19 15.26
C ILE A 56 1.68 0.76 15.92
N GLN A 57 0.57 0.89 15.21
CA GLN A 57 -0.71 0.37 15.67
C GLN A 57 -0.83 -1.12 15.29
N ILE A 58 -0.60 -2.01 16.26
CA ILE A 58 -0.52 -3.48 16.07
C ILE A 58 -1.68 -4.02 15.24
N ALA A 59 -2.93 -3.65 15.56
CA ALA A 59 -4.11 -4.13 14.83
C ALA A 59 -4.09 -3.80 13.31
N THR A 60 -3.38 -2.75 12.89
CA THR A 60 -3.27 -2.39 11.46
C THR A 60 -2.20 -3.18 10.72
N VAL A 61 -1.31 -3.88 11.43
CA VAL A 61 -0.33 -4.78 10.83
C VAL A 61 -1.02 -5.99 10.22
N ASP A 62 -2.02 -6.55 10.91
CA ASP A 62 -2.81 -7.66 10.39
C ASP A 62 -3.61 -7.26 9.14
N LEU A 63 -4.22 -6.06 9.13
CA LEU A 63 -4.92 -5.53 7.96
C LEU A 63 -3.95 -5.33 6.78
N PHE A 64 -2.77 -4.75 7.04
CA PHE A 64 -1.74 -4.62 6.02
C PHE A 64 -1.36 -5.99 5.43
N TRP A 65 -1.14 -6.99 6.29
CA TRP A 65 -0.76 -8.33 5.89
C TRP A 65 -1.85 -9.04 5.09
N GLU A 66 -3.10 -8.97 5.55
CA GLU A 66 -4.26 -9.54 4.86
C GLU A 66 -4.40 -8.94 3.46
N GLN A 67 -4.30 -7.62 3.34
CA GLN A 67 -4.34 -6.91 2.06
C GLN A 67 -3.18 -7.33 1.15
N MET A 68 -1.95 -7.41 1.68
CA MET A 68 -0.77 -7.83 0.94
C MET A 68 -0.97 -9.23 0.32
N VAL A 69 -1.35 -10.21 1.15
CA VAL A 69 -1.57 -11.59 0.71
C VAL A 69 -2.70 -11.65 -0.32
N ALA A 70 -3.78 -10.92 -0.10
CA ALA A 70 -4.91 -10.90 -1.02
C ALA A 70 -4.56 -10.28 -2.38
N ILE A 71 -3.76 -9.22 -2.42
CA ILE A 71 -3.29 -8.65 -3.69
C ILE A 71 -2.43 -9.66 -4.44
N LEU A 72 -1.42 -10.24 -3.77
CA LEU A 72 -0.51 -11.21 -4.39
C LEU A 72 -1.24 -12.40 -5.00
N LYS A 73 -2.25 -12.94 -4.30
CA LYS A 73 -3.10 -14.04 -4.81
C LYS A 73 -3.94 -13.66 -6.03
N ASN A 74 -4.26 -12.38 -6.20
CA ASN A 74 -5.14 -11.89 -7.24
C ASN A 74 -4.39 -11.09 -8.33
N ILE A 75 -3.05 -11.12 -8.35
CA ILE A 75 -2.27 -10.55 -9.45
C ILE A 75 -2.66 -11.29 -10.74
N PRO A 76 -3.10 -10.58 -11.80
CA PRO A 76 -3.44 -11.21 -13.07
C PRO A 76 -2.23 -11.94 -13.66
N VAL A 77 -2.48 -13.10 -14.26
CA VAL A 77 -1.46 -13.81 -15.01
C VAL A 77 -1.08 -12.96 -16.23
N ILE A 78 0.22 -12.69 -16.38
CA ILE A 78 0.76 -12.03 -17.56
C ILE A 78 0.51 -12.97 -18.75
N ARG A 79 -0.24 -12.51 -19.74
CA ARG A 79 -0.34 -13.18 -21.05
C ARG A 79 0.64 -12.55 -22.02
#